data_AF-A0A853DS59-F1
#
_entry.id   AF-A0A853DS59-F1
#
_cell.length_a   1.000
_cell.length_b   1.000
_cell.length_c   1.000
_cell.angle_alpha   90.00
_cell.angle_beta   90.00
_cell.angle_gamma   90.00
#
_symmetry.space_group_name_H-M   'P 1'
#
loop_
_entity.id
_entity.type
_entity.pdbx_description
1 polymer ?
#
loop_
_entity_poly.entity_id
_entity_poly.type
_entity_poly.pdbx_seq_one_letter_code
_entity_poly.pdbx_strand_id
1 'polypeptide(L)'
;MDLAVLWFGIVAFFFVGYFVLDGFDFGVGMALPFLGKDDVDRRVMINTIGPVWDLNETWVIVGGAALFAAFPEWYATLFSGFYLALLLILIALILRGVSFEYRHQRDSTRWKKWFDGMIVFGSAAPAFLWGCAFANIVQGVALDSGHNYTGTLFDLLNGYGLLGGLTTLLLFFTHGVVFISLKTDGAIRQRARSLAVKSGAAAIVVAAAFLLWTGIAHFSVVFLILAALAAVALIASWVANLRGAEGWSFALMAATIAFAVISLFAALFPNVMPSSPNPENSLTIANASSTTATLTVMTWVAAIFLPLILLYQGFTYWVFRKRVTRASIPDEAPEPVNA
;
A
#
# COMPACT_ATOMS: atom_id res chain seq x y z
N MET A 1 3.24 14.25 -26.75
CA MET A 1 2.73 13.22 -25.82
C MET A 1 1.36 13.71 -25.36
N ASP A 2 0.35 12.86 -25.41
CA ASP A 2 -0.98 13.19 -24.90
C ASP A 2 -0.90 13.40 -23.38
N LEU A 3 -1.36 14.56 -22.91
CA LEU A 3 -1.32 14.92 -21.49
C LEU A 3 -2.22 14.02 -20.64
N ALA A 4 -3.33 13.52 -21.20
CA ALA A 4 -4.21 12.61 -20.48
C ALA A 4 -3.50 11.28 -20.20
N VAL A 5 -2.79 10.73 -21.19
CA VAL A 5 -1.98 9.52 -21.03
C VAL A 5 -0.82 9.74 -20.05
N LEU A 6 -0.16 10.91 -20.09
CA LEU A 6 0.86 11.27 -19.10
C LEU A 6 0.28 11.24 -17.68
N TRP A 7 -0.88 11.88 -17.47
CA TRP A 7 -1.52 11.95 -16.16
C TRP A 7 -2.03 10.60 -15.67
N PHE A 8 -2.49 9.72 -16.56
CA PHE A 8 -2.76 8.33 -16.19
C PHE A 8 -1.52 7.64 -15.61
N GLY A 9 -0.36 7.84 -16.24
CA GLY A 9 0.92 7.35 -15.73
C GLY A 9 1.35 8.01 -14.41
N ILE A 10 1.09 9.30 -14.21
CA ILE A 10 1.38 10.01 -12.96
C ILE A 10 0.49 9.50 -11.82
N VAL A 11 -0.80 9.25 -12.07
CA VAL A 11 -1.70 8.64 -11.08
C VAL A 11 -1.19 7.24 -10.71
N ALA A 12 -0.82 6.42 -11.70
CA ALA A 12 -0.22 5.11 -11.46
C ALA A 12 1.05 5.22 -10.60
N PHE A 13 1.90 6.22 -10.87
CA PHE A 13 3.10 6.49 -10.08
C PHE A 13 2.79 6.81 -8.61
N PHE A 14 1.76 7.61 -8.32
CA PHE A 14 1.38 7.90 -6.93
C PHE A 14 0.87 6.65 -6.19
N PHE A 15 0.06 5.81 -6.85
CA PHE A 15 -0.39 4.55 -6.23
C PHE A 15 0.75 3.53 -6.06
N VAL A 16 1.67 3.44 -7.02
CA VAL A 16 2.90 2.64 -6.87
C VAL A 16 3.71 3.11 -5.67
N GLY A 17 3.97 4.41 -5.58
CA GLY A 17 4.72 4.98 -4.46
C GLY A 17 4.02 4.75 -3.12
N TYR A 18 2.71 4.97 -3.05
CA TYR A 18 1.90 4.69 -1.86
C TYR A 18 2.01 3.22 -1.42
N PHE A 19 1.77 2.27 -2.33
CA PHE A 19 1.81 0.85 -1.97
C PHE A 19 3.23 0.33 -1.67
N VAL A 20 4.27 0.92 -2.25
CA VAL A 20 5.65 0.60 -1.88
C VAL A 20 6.00 1.17 -0.51
N LEU A 21 5.67 2.44 -0.25
CA LEU A 21 6.06 3.14 0.97
C LEU A 21 5.19 2.75 2.16
N ASP A 22 3.88 3.00 2.07
CA ASP A 22 2.95 2.68 3.15
C ASP A 22 2.70 1.16 3.26
N GLY A 23 2.99 0.40 2.20
CA GLY A 23 2.90 -1.06 2.23
C GLY A 23 3.80 -1.71 3.29
N PHE A 24 5.02 -1.22 3.52
CA PHE A 24 5.83 -1.75 4.62
C PHE A 24 5.39 -1.20 5.98
N ASP A 25 4.84 0.01 6.06
CA ASP A 25 4.27 0.56 7.30
C ASP A 25 3.08 -0.27 7.77
N PHE A 26 2.19 -0.64 6.84
CA PHE A 26 1.11 -1.61 7.10
C PHE A 26 1.68 -2.94 7.56
N GLY A 27 2.71 -3.46 6.89
CA GLY A 27 3.34 -4.71 7.28
C GLY A 27 3.95 -4.67 8.68
N VAL A 28 4.57 -3.55 9.07
CA VAL A 28 5.12 -3.36 10.42
C VAL A 28 4.02 -3.36 11.47
N GLY A 29 2.92 -2.64 11.22
CA GLY A 29 1.77 -2.59 12.13
C GLY A 29 1.10 -3.96 12.29
N MET A 30 0.90 -4.70 11.19
CA MET A 30 0.37 -6.06 11.21
C MET A 30 1.31 -7.06 11.91
N ALA A 31 2.62 -6.83 11.88
CA ALA A 31 3.61 -7.75 12.45
C ALA A 31 3.71 -7.68 13.98
N LEU A 32 3.16 -6.65 14.63
CA LEU A 32 3.22 -6.44 16.09
C LEU A 32 2.87 -7.69 16.92
N PRO A 33 1.73 -8.36 16.72
CA PRO A 33 1.37 -9.55 17.51
C PRO A 33 2.27 -10.76 17.24
N PHE A 34 2.95 -10.82 16.09
CA PHE A 34 3.77 -11.96 15.69
C PHE A 34 5.23 -11.84 16.14
N LEU A 35 5.76 -10.62 16.19
CA LEU A 35 7.18 -10.36 16.49
C LEU A 35 7.41 -9.74 17.88
N GLY A 36 6.42 -9.03 18.42
CA GLY A 36 6.51 -8.33 19.69
C GLY A 36 6.29 -9.24 20.90
N LYS A 37 7.37 -9.65 21.58
CA LYS A 37 7.27 -10.48 22.79
C LYS A 37 6.93 -9.67 24.03
N ASP A 38 7.47 -8.46 24.12
CA ASP A 38 7.29 -7.52 25.23
C ASP A 38 6.96 -6.12 24.66
N ASP A 39 6.73 -5.14 25.54
CA ASP A 39 6.42 -3.76 25.11
C ASP A 39 7.61 -3.11 24.41
N VAL A 40 8.85 -3.42 24.84
CA VAL A 40 10.07 -2.90 24.22
C VAL A 40 10.18 -3.33 22.77
N ASP A 41 9.92 -4.61 22.45
CA ASP A 41 9.91 -5.08 21.06
C ASP A 41 8.89 -4.33 20.20
N ARG A 42 7.69 -4.10 20.73
CA ARG A 42 6.63 -3.34 20.02
C ARG A 42 7.07 -1.90 19.77
N ARG A 43 7.66 -1.24 20.76
CA ARG A 43 8.22 0.12 20.63
C ARG A 43 9.37 0.17 19.63
N VAL A 44 10.28 -0.81 19.63
CA VAL A 44 11.35 -0.90 18.61
C VAL A 44 10.74 -0.98 17.21
N MET A 45 9.74 -1.84 17.00
CA MET A 45 9.06 -1.98 15.71
C MET A 45 8.39 -0.68 15.28
N ILE A 46 7.58 -0.06 16.13
CA ILE A 46 6.89 1.21 15.84
C ILE A 46 7.90 2.32 15.52
N ASN A 47 9.00 2.41 16.28
CA ASN A 47 10.04 3.41 16.04
C ASN A 47 10.83 3.19 14.74
N THR A 48 10.74 2.02 14.09
CA THR A 48 11.33 1.84 12.75
C THR A 48 10.64 2.66 11.68
N ILE A 49 9.34 2.92 11.84
CA ILE A 49 8.49 3.67 10.89
C ILE A 49 8.10 5.06 11.42
N GLY A 50 8.23 5.31 12.73
CA GLY A 50 7.89 6.58 13.39
C GLY A 50 8.29 7.86 12.64
N PRO A 51 9.52 7.97 12.10
CA PRO A 51 9.95 9.18 11.38
C PRO A 51 9.39 9.36 9.96
N VAL A 52 8.74 8.34 9.37
CA VAL A 52 8.39 8.33 7.93
C VAL A 52 6.95 7.96 7.61
N TRP A 53 6.21 7.32 8.52
CA TRP A 53 4.86 6.80 8.22
C TRP A 53 3.88 7.89 7.75
N ASP A 54 3.85 9.04 8.43
CA ASP A 54 2.96 10.15 8.10
C ASP A 54 3.28 10.72 6.71
N LEU A 55 4.58 10.83 6.42
CA LEU A 55 5.07 11.24 5.10
C LEU A 55 4.70 10.23 4.01
N ASN A 56 4.71 8.92 4.30
CA ASN A 56 4.30 7.88 3.36
C ASN A 56 2.78 7.92 3.10
N GLU A 57 1.95 8.20 4.11
CA GLU A 57 0.49 8.35 3.94
C GLU A 57 0.13 9.51 2.99
N THR A 58 0.95 10.58 2.92
CA THR A 58 0.66 11.70 2.01
C THR A 58 0.57 11.29 0.54
N TRP A 59 1.18 10.18 0.13
CA TRP A 59 1.14 9.68 -1.25
C TRP A 59 -0.28 9.35 -1.71
N VAL A 60 -1.13 8.76 -0.85
CA VAL A 60 -2.52 8.48 -1.23
C VAL A 60 -3.37 9.75 -1.27
N ILE A 61 -3.05 10.74 -0.42
CA ILE A 61 -3.73 12.04 -0.42
C ILE A 61 -3.45 12.76 -1.75
N VAL A 62 -2.18 12.83 -2.15
CA VAL A 62 -1.79 13.44 -3.43
C VAL A 62 -2.31 12.62 -4.61
N GLY A 63 -2.32 11.28 -4.52
CA GLY A 63 -2.93 10.40 -5.52
C GLY A 63 -4.43 10.68 -5.71
N GLY A 64 -5.18 10.84 -4.62
CA GLY A 64 -6.60 11.21 -4.64
C GLY A 64 -6.83 12.62 -5.20
N ALA A 65 -5.97 13.59 -4.85
CA ALA A 65 -6.03 14.95 -5.41
C ALA A 65 -5.68 14.97 -6.91
N ALA A 66 -4.71 14.15 -7.33
CA ALA A 66 -4.35 13.98 -8.73
C ALA A 66 -5.50 13.33 -9.53
N LEU A 67 -6.18 12.33 -8.97
CA LEU A 67 -7.40 11.78 -9.54
C LEU A 67 -8.47 12.86 -9.71
N PHE A 68 -8.78 13.61 -8.65
CA PHE A 68 -9.78 14.68 -8.69
C PHE A 68 -9.47 15.73 -9.75
N ALA A 69 -8.21 16.15 -9.87
CA ALA A 69 -7.82 17.23 -10.75
C ALA A 69 -7.60 16.79 -12.20
N ALA A 70 -7.05 15.58 -12.44
CA ALA A 70 -6.77 15.08 -13.79
C ALA A 70 -7.91 14.24 -14.38
N PHE A 71 -8.65 13.50 -13.56
CA PHE A 71 -9.72 12.59 -13.96
C PHE A 71 -10.96 12.73 -13.05
N PRO A 72 -11.68 13.87 -13.09
CA PRO A 72 -12.77 14.17 -12.16
C PRO A 72 -13.91 13.14 -12.20
N GLU A 73 -14.28 12.63 -13.38
CA GLU A 73 -15.30 11.58 -13.51
C GLU A 73 -14.85 10.27 -12.86
N TRP A 74 -13.59 9.88 -13.05
CA TRP A 74 -13.03 8.70 -12.38
C TRP A 74 -13.03 8.88 -10.86
N TYR A 75 -12.63 10.05 -10.37
CA TYR A 75 -12.70 10.38 -8.95
C TYR A 75 -14.14 10.26 -8.42
N ALA A 76 -15.12 10.87 -9.11
CA ALA A 76 -16.50 10.88 -8.68
C ALA A 76 -17.08 9.46 -8.60
N THR A 77 -16.92 8.66 -9.67
CA THR A 77 -17.43 7.28 -9.70
C THR A 77 -16.73 6.39 -8.68
N LEU A 78 -15.41 6.52 -8.50
CA LEU A 78 -14.66 5.73 -7.53
C LEU A 78 -15.09 6.04 -6.10
N PHE A 79 -15.14 7.31 -5.71
CA PHE A 79 -15.45 7.71 -4.33
C PHE A 79 -16.93 7.55 -3.97
N SER A 80 -17.84 7.73 -4.93
CA SER A 80 -19.27 7.47 -4.70
C SER A 80 -19.59 5.97 -4.74
N GLY A 81 -19.03 5.24 -5.70
CA GLY A 81 -19.31 3.82 -5.88
C GLY A 81 -18.71 2.94 -4.79
N PHE A 82 -17.45 3.19 -4.44
CA PHE A 82 -16.75 2.40 -3.42
C PHE A 82 -16.83 3.08 -2.05
N TYR A 83 -17.86 3.90 -1.83
CA TYR A 83 -18.03 4.75 -0.64
C TYR A 83 -17.77 4.00 0.66
N LEU A 84 -18.45 2.86 0.89
CA LEU A 84 -18.31 2.14 2.15
C LEU A 84 -16.92 1.51 2.30
N ALA A 85 -16.31 1.02 1.22
CA ALA A 85 -14.95 0.47 1.26
C ALA A 85 -13.92 1.56 1.59
N LEU A 86 -14.00 2.70 0.91
CA LEU A 86 -13.10 3.84 1.13
C LEU A 86 -13.31 4.49 2.51
N LEU A 87 -14.55 4.54 3.00
CA LEU A 87 -14.84 4.99 4.36
C LEU A 87 -14.21 4.07 5.41
N LEU A 88 -14.28 2.75 5.22
CA LEU A 88 -13.62 1.79 6.10
C LEU A 88 -12.09 1.95 6.07
N ILE A 89 -11.50 2.19 4.89
CA ILE A 89 -10.07 2.52 4.77
C ILE A 89 -9.76 3.79 5.55
N LEU A 90 -10.53 4.87 5.36
CA LEU A 90 -10.32 6.14 6.05
C LEU A 90 -10.38 5.99 7.57
N ILE A 91 -11.39 5.29 8.09
CA ILE A 91 -11.52 5.02 9.53
C ILE A 91 -10.32 4.23 10.02
N ALA A 92 -9.90 3.19 9.30
CA ALA A 92 -8.74 2.38 9.67
C ALA A 92 -7.44 3.20 9.70
N LEU A 93 -7.22 4.10 8.74
CA LEU A 93 -6.07 5.01 8.73
C LEU A 93 -6.11 6.01 9.90
N ILE A 94 -7.27 6.59 10.21
CA ILE A 94 -7.44 7.46 11.38
C ILE A 94 -7.09 6.71 12.67
N LEU A 95 -7.62 5.50 12.85
CA LEU A 95 -7.32 4.66 14.01
C LEU A 95 -5.81 4.38 14.11
N ARG A 96 -5.13 4.14 12.98
CA ARG A 96 -3.68 3.93 12.92
C ARG A 96 -2.91 5.19 13.33
N GLY A 97 -3.18 6.34 12.73
CA GLY A 97 -2.49 7.60 13.06
C GLY A 97 -2.65 7.99 14.52
N VAL A 98 -3.89 7.95 15.04
CA VAL A 98 -4.18 8.19 16.47
C VAL A 98 -3.44 7.21 17.36
N SER A 99 -3.32 5.95 16.95
CA SER A 99 -2.65 4.94 17.76
C SER A 99 -1.15 5.12 17.88
N PHE A 100 -0.45 5.61 16.86
CA PHE A 100 0.98 5.91 16.98
C PHE A 100 1.23 7.07 17.95
N GLU A 101 0.37 8.10 17.91
CA GLU A 101 0.52 9.28 18.76
C GLU A 101 0.10 9.02 20.21
N TYR A 102 -0.99 8.28 20.45
CA TYR A 102 -1.58 8.19 21.80
C TYR A 102 -1.16 6.95 22.60
N ARG A 103 -0.57 5.94 21.96
CA ARG A 103 -0.15 4.70 22.64
C ARG A 103 0.78 4.95 23.84
N HIS A 104 1.68 5.94 23.74
CA HIS A 104 2.72 6.20 24.73
C HIS A 104 2.30 7.18 25.84
N GLN A 105 1.09 7.74 25.78
CA GLN A 105 0.65 8.77 26.74
C GLN A 105 0.25 8.22 28.12
N ARG A 106 0.03 6.92 28.25
CA ARG A 106 -0.37 6.30 29.52
C ARG A 106 0.31 4.96 29.72
N ASP A 107 0.93 4.79 30.89
CA ASP A 107 1.53 3.53 31.29
C ASP A 107 0.50 2.55 31.87
N SER A 108 -0.41 2.07 31.02
CA SER A 108 -1.36 1.03 31.37
C SER A 108 -1.32 -0.07 30.33
N THR A 109 -1.17 -1.33 30.78
CA THR A 109 -1.18 -2.49 29.88
C THR A 109 -2.47 -2.58 29.06
N ARG A 110 -3.63 -2.21 29.64
CA ARG A 110 -4.90 -2.20 28.92
C ARG A 110 -4.91 -1.12 27.84
N TRP A 111 -4.40 0.07 28.15
CA TRP A 111 -4.26 1.18 27.20
C TRP A 111 -3.39 0.78 26.00
N LYS A 112 -2.16 0.32 26.27
CA LYS A 112 -1.20 -0.13 25.26
C LYS A 112 -1.79 -1.23 24.35
N LYS A 113 -2.49 -2.22 24.93
CA LYS A 113 -3.15 -3.31 24.16
C LYS A 113 -4.27 -2.83 23.25
N TRP A 114 -5.07 -1.84 23.67
CA TRP A 114 -6.11 -1.27 22.82
C TRP A 114 -5.52 -0.57 21.60
N PHE A 115 -4.48 0.24 21.81
CA PHE A 115 -3.78 0.90 20.70
C PHE A 115 -3.01 -0.08 19.82
N ASP A 116 -2.40 -1.12 20.37
CA ASP A 116 -1.79 -2.19 19.58
C ASP A 116 -2.84 -2.86 18.65
N GLY A 117 -4.07 -3.08 19.15
CA GLY A 117 -5.17 -3.58 18.35
C GLY A 117 -5.59 -2.62 17.23
N MET A 118 -5.63 -1.31 17.51
CA MET A 118 -5.91 -0.27 16.51
C MET A 118 -4.81 -0.20 15.44
N ILE A 119 -3.52 -0.35 15.80
CA ILE A 119 -2.43 -0.41 14.83
C ILE A 119 -2.61 -1.61 13.89
N VAL A 120 -2.87 -2.80 14.45
CA VAL A 120 -3.04 -4.03 13.66
C VAL A 120 -4.23 -3.91 12.72
N PHE A 121 -5.40 -3.49 13.22
CA PHE A 121 -6.59 -3.31 12.39
C PHE A 121 -6.41 -2.20 11.35
N GLY A 122 -5.88 -1.05 11.79
CA GLY A 122 -5.58 0.11 10.97
C GLY A 122 -4.55 -0.16 9.88
N SER A 123 -3.78 -1.25 9.99
CA SER A 123 -2.83 -1.70 8.98
C SER A 123 -3.38 -2.82 8.09
N ALA A 124 -4.08 -3.79 8.68
CA ALA A 124 -4.61 -4.94 7.95
C ALA A 124 -5.81 -4.58 7.07
N ALA A 125 -6.72 -3.72 7.56
CA ALA A 125 -7.93 -3.36 6.83
C ALA A 125 -7.62 -2.59 5.53
N PRO A 126 -6.79 -1.52 5.52
CA PRO A 126 -6.41 -0.86 4.27
C PRO A 126 -5.64 -1.78 3.34
N ALA A 127 -4.69 -2.56 3.87
CA ALA A 127 -3.90 -3.50 3.08
C ALA A 127 -4.77 -4.50 2.31
N PHE A 128 -5.87 -4.97 2.92
CA PHE A 128 -6.83 -5.87 2.27
C PHE A 128 -7.80 -5.13 1.34
N LEU A 129 -8.43 -4.06 1.81
CA LEU A 129 -9.51 -3.38 1.07
C LEU A 129 -9.00 -2.70 -0.21
N TRP A 130 -7.78 -2.17 -0.22
CA TRP A 130 -7.17 -1.64 -1.45
C TRP A 130 -7.00 -2.72 -2.52
N GLY A 131 -6.59 -3.93 -2.15
CA GLY A 131 -6.49 -5.04 -3.10
C GLY A 131 -7.84 -5.47 -3.64
N CYS A 132 -8.87 -5.53 -2.78
CA CYS A 132 -10.25 -5.77 -3.23
C CYS A 132 -10.69 -4.69 -4.24
N ALA A 133 -10.45 -3.42 -3.93
CA ALA A 133 -10.84 -2.30 -4.80
C ALA A 133 -10.16 -2.39 -6.17
N PHE A 134 -8.82 -2.50 -6.22
CA PHE A 134 -8.09 -2.56 -7.49
C PHE A 134 -8.40 -3.82 -8.30
N ALA A 135 -8.59 -4.98 -7.65
CA ALA A 135 -9.01 -6.18 -8.36
C ALA A 135 -10.38 -5.97 -9.02
N ASN A 136 -11.37 -5.43 -8.31
CA ASN A 136 -12.68 -5.16 -8.90
C ASN A 136 -12.62 -4.13 -10.03
N ILE A 137 -11.79 -3.08 -9.91
CA ILE A 137 -11.61 -2.11 -10.99
C ILE A 137 -11.03 -2.81 -12.24
N VAL A 138 -10.05 -3.69 -12.10
CA VAL A 138 -9.48 -4.45 -13.23
C VAL A 138 -10.49 -5.41 -13.84
N GLN A 139 -11.26 -6.12 -13.02
CA GLN A 139 -12.32 -7.03 -13.48
C GLN A 139 -13.44 -6.30 -14.22
N GLY A 140 -13.66 -5.03 -13.88
CA GLY A 140 -14.78 -4.22 -14.33
C GLY A 140 -15.94 -4.27 -13.35
N VAL A 141 -16.65 -3.15 -13.25
CA VAL A 141 -17.73 -2.93 -12.28
C VAL A 141 -19.03 -2.52 -12.96
N ALA A 142 -20.16 -2.68 -12.29
CA ALA A 142 -21.47 -2.34 -12.86
C ALA A 142 -21.69 -0.82 -12.89
N LEU A 143 -21.47 -0.18 -14.03
CA LEU A 143 -21.75 1.25 -14.25
C LEU A 143 -23.03 1.45 -15.08
N ASP A 144 -23.84 2.43 -14.69
CA ASP A 144 -24.98 2.90 -15.49
C ASP A 144 -24.55 3.90 -16.59
N SER A 145 -25.52 4.39 -17.38
CA SER A 145 -25.28 5.36 -18.45
C SER A 145 -24.76 6.72 -17.98
N GLY A 146 -24.87 7.02 -16.69
CA GLY A 146 -24.31 8.21 -16.05
C GLY A 146 -22.95 7.95 -15.39
N HIS A 147 -22.31 6.81 -15.68
CA HIS A 147 -21.07 6.35 -15.06
C HIS A 147 -21.16 6.16 -13.54
N ASN A 148 -22.36 5.99 -12.98
CA ASN A 148 -22.52 5.72 -11.55
C ASN A 148 -22.42 4.23 -11.29
N TYR A 149 -21.71 3.86 -10.23
CA TYR A 149 -21.67 2.48 -9.77
C TYR A 149 -23.02 2.08 -9.17
N THR A 150 -23.56 0.97 -9.65
CA THR A 150 -24.91 0.49 -9.28
C THR A 150 -24.89 -0.69 -8.32
N GLY A 151 -23.70 -1.23 -8.02
CA GLY A 151 -23.53 -2.33 -7.08
C GLY A 151 -23.46 -1.89 -5.62
N THR A 152 -23.21 -2.87 -4.76
CA THR A 152 -23.05 -2.72 -3.31
C THR A 152 -21.62 -3.06 -2.86
N LEU A 153 -21.33 -2.87 -1.57
CA LEU A 153 -20.07 -3.33 -0.99
C LEU A 153 -19.87 -4.84 -1.15
N PHE A 154 -20.94 -5.63 -1.02
CA PHE A 154 -20.84 -7.10 -1.06
C PHE A 154 -20.48 -7.61 -2.45
N ASP A 155 -20.85 -6.86 -3.50
CA ASP A 155 -20.46 -7.18 -4.88
C ASP A 155 -18.95 -7.03 -5.10
N LEU A 156 -18.30 -6.15 -4.32
CA LEU A 156 -16.83 -6.01 -4.31
C LEU A 156 -16.14 -7.17 -3.58
N LEU A 157 -16.85 -7.91 -2.71
CA LEU A 157 -16.34 -9.05 -1.96
C LEU A 157 -16.56 -10.39 -2.71
N ASN A 158 -16.50 -10.35 -4.04
CA ASN A 158 -16.51 -11.55 -4.87
C ASN A 158 -15.15 -12.30 -4.81
N GLY A 159 -15.10 -13.51 -5.34
CA GLY A 159 -13.91 -14.37 -5.26
C GLY A 159 -12.63 -13.76 -5.84
N TYR A 160 -12.73 -12.99 -6.93
CA TYR A 160 -11.58 -12.31 -7.52
C TYR A 160 -11.12 -11.11 -6.69
N GLY A 161 -12.08 -10.31 -6.20
CA GLY A 161 -11.83 -9.22 -5.26
C GLY A 161 -11.14 -9.69 -3.98
N LEU A 162 -11.66 -10.74 -3.35
CA LEU A 162 -11.09 -11.32 -2.13
C LEU A 162 -9.67 -11.86 -2.35
N LEU A 163 -9.40 -12.46 -3.51
CA LEU A 163 -8.06 -12.92 -3.87
C LEU A 163 -7.09 -11.75 -4.07
N GLY A 164 -7.55 -10.66 -4.69
CA GLY A 164 -6.79 -9.41 -4.81
C GLY A 164 -6.46 -8.81 -3.44
N GLY A 165 -7.44 -8.73 -2.55
CA GLY A 165 -7.25 -8.24 -1.18
C GLY A 165 -6.29 -9.11 -0.36
N LEU A 166 -6.40 -10.44 -0.47
CA LEU A 166 -5.46 -11.35 0.20
C LEU A 166 -4.03 -11.21 -0.35
N THR A 167 -3.90 -10.97 -1.66
CA THR A 167 -2.61 -10.76 -2.32
C THR A 167 -1.92 -9.52 -1.76
N THR A 168 -2.58 -8.36 -1.75
CA THR A 168 -2.00 -7.11 -1.22
C THR A 168 -1.72 -7.22 0.28
N LEU A 169 -2.63 -7.84 1.05
CA LEU A 169 -2.44 -8.09 2.47
C LEU A 169 -1.13 -8.86 2.75
N LEU A 170 -0.90 -9.97 2.04
CA LEU A 170 0.29 -10.80 2.22
C LEU A 170 1.58 -10.15 1.68
N LEU A 171 1.48 -9.42 0.57
CA LEU A 171 2.61 -8.68 0.02
C LEU A 171 3.06 -7.57 0.98
N PHE A 172 2.14 -6.75 1.49
CA PHE A 172 2.43 -5.68 2.44
C PHE A 172 2.91 -6.24 3.78
N PHE A 173 2.27 -7.30 4.30
CA PHE A 173 2.74 -7.99 5.48
C PHE A 173 4.18 -8.47 5.33
N THR A 174 4.51 -9.16 4.23
CA THR A 174 5.88 -9.63 3.96
C THR A 174 6.83 -8.45 3.77
N HIS A 175 6.42 -7.39 3.09
CA HIS A 175 7.23 -6.20 2.87
C HIS A 175 7.63 -5.54 4.19
N GLY A 176 6.70 -5.37 5.13
CA GLY A 176 6.97 -4.82 6.46
C GLY A 176 7.81 -5.75 7.33
N VAL A 177 7.61 -7.08 7.28
CA VAL A 177 8.45 -8.02 8.02
C VAL A 177 9.90 -8.00 7.50
N VAL A 178 10.10 -7.92 6.18
CA VAL A 178 11.43 -7.72 5.58
C VAL A 178 12.02 -6.37 5.99
N PHE A 179 11.22 -5.30 6.01
CA PHE A 179 11.66 -3.98 6.48
C PHE A 179 12.10 -4.00 7.95
N ILE A 180 11.36 -4.68 8.83
CA ILE A 180 11.75 -4.88 10.24
C ILE A 180 13.11 -5.58 10.32
N SER A 181 13.35 -6.63 9.51
CA SER A 181 14.65 -7.30 9.50
C SER A 181 15.79 -6.37 9.07
N LEU A 182 15.54 -5.48 8.10
CA LEU A 182 16.51 -4.50 7.63
C LEU A 182 16.82 -3.43 8.70
N LYS A 183 15.79 -2.98 9.41
CA LYS A 183 15.82 -1.81 10.31
C LYS A 183 16.04 -2.14 11.78
N THR A 184 15.99 -3.40 12.18
CA THR A 184 16.24 -3.82 13.57
C THR A 184 17.54 -4.62 13.70
N ASP A 185 17.94 -4.88 14.94
CA ASP A 185 19.08 -5.75 15.24
C ASP A 185 18.77 -6.76 16.36
N GLY A 186 19.65 -7.76 16.52
CA GLY A 186 19.56 -8.79 17.55
C GLY A 186 18.40 -9.77 17.33
N ALA A 187 17.71 -10.12 18.42
CA ALA A 187 16.70 -11.18 18.40
C ALA A 187 15.45 -10.84 17.56
N ILE A 188 15.06 -9.56 17.47
CA ILE A 188 13.91 -9.13 16.65
C ILE A 188 14.21 -9.38 15.17
N ARG A 189 15.42 -8.99 14.72
CA ARG A 189 15.90 -9.21 13.35
C ARG A 189 15.84 -10.67 12.93
N GLN A 190 16.32 -11.58 13.79
CA GLN A 190 16.29 -13.04 13.51
C GLN A 190 14.86 -13.60 13.41
N ARG A 191 13.96 -13.15 14.29
CA ARG A 191 12.54 -13.54 14.23
C ARG A 191 11.86 -12.99 12.98
N ALA A 192 12.12 -11.74 12.63
CA ALA A 192 11.61 -11.10 11.42
C ALA A 192 12.03 -11.86 10.17
N ARG A 193 13.33 -12.20 10.03
CA ARG A 193 13.81 -13.02 8.91
C ARG A 193 13.10 -14.37 8.82
N SER A 194 12.93 -15.06 9.95
CA SER A 194 12.26 -16.36 10.01
C SER A 194 10.78 -16.27 9.64
N LEU A 195 10.11 -15.19 10.06
CA LEU A 195 8.72 -14.91 9.70
C LEU A 195 8.59 -14.56 8.21
N ALA A 196 9.53 -13.76 7.66
CA ALA A 196 9.56 -13.41 6.25
C ALA A 196 9.71 -14.63 5.32
N VAL A 197 10.36 -15.71 5.77
CA VAL A 197 10.41 -16.96 5.00
C VAL A 197 9.00 -17.56 4.86
N LYS A 198 8.26 -17.65 5.97
CA LYS A 198 6.92 -18.24 5.98
C LYS A 198 5.91 -17.36 5.26
N SER A 199 5.92 -16.05 5.55
CA SER A 199 5.00 -15.10 4.92
C SER A 199 5.29 -14.93 3.44
N GLY A 200 6.57 -14.91 3.03
CA GLY A 200 6.95 -14.82 1.62
C GLY A 200 6.54 -16.07 0.82
N ALA A 201 6.63 -17.27 1.40
CA ALA A 201 6.12 -18.47 0.74
C ALA A 201 4.60 -18.41 0.53
N ALA A 202 3.84 -17.95 1.54
CA ALA A 202 2.41 -17.73 1.41
C ALA A 202 2.08 -16.66 0.36
N ALA A 203 2.82 -15.54 0.36
CA ALA A 203 2.65 -14.46 -0.60
C ALA A 203 2.91 -14.93 -2.04
N ILE A 204 3.93 -15.76 -2.28
CA ILE A 204 4.22 -16.34 -3.60
C ILE A 204 3.03 -17.16 -4.11
N VAL A 205 2.48 -18.05 -3.29
CA VAL A 205 1.36 -18.92 -3.69
C VAL A 205 0.12 -18.10 -4.02
N VAL A 206 -0.26 -17.17 -3.15
CA VAL A 206 -1.46 -16.35 -3.34
C VAL A 206 -1.30 -15.38 -4.52
N ALA A 207 -0.15 -14.70 -4.63
CA ALA A 207 0.12 -13.80 -5.74
C ALA A 207 0.17 -14.53 -7.09
N ALA A 208 0.72 -15.76 -7.13
CA ALA A 208 0.68 -16.58 -8.33
C ALA A 208 -0.75 -16.92 -8.75
N ALA A 209 -1.61 -17.31 -7.79
CA ALA A 209 -3.03 -17.58 -8.08
C ALA A 209 -3.74 -16.35 -8.62
N PHE A 210 -3.50 -15.17 -8.03
CA PHE A 210 -4.07 -13.90 -8.50
C PHE A 210 -3.58 -13.55 -9.91
N LEU A 211 -2.27 -13.53 -10.16
CA LEU A 211 -1.70 -13.19 -11.47
C LEU A 211 -2.13 -14.15 -12.57
N LEU A 212 -2.26 -15.45 -12.27
CA LEU A 212 -2.78 -16.45 -13.21
C LEU A 212 -4.23 -16.16 -13.58
N TRP A 213 -5.09 -15.88 -12.60
CA TRP A 213 -6.49 -15.51 -12.87
C TRP A 213 -6.54 -14.24 -13.72
N THR A 214 -5.86 -13.18 -13.29
CA THR A 214 -5.82 -11.90 -14.02
C THR A 214 -5.30 -12.07 -15.45
N GLY A 215 -4.24 -12.87 -15.65
CA GLY A 215 -3.67 -13.10 -16.98
C GLY A 215 -4.56 -13.89 -17.93
N ILE A 216 -5.38 -14.80 -17.40
CA ILE A 216 -6.40 -15.52 -18.17
C ILE A 216 -7.55 -14.58 -18.56
N ALA A 217 -7.98 -13.71 -17.64
CA ALA A 217 -9.11 -12.80 -17.86
C ALA A 217 -8.75 -11.57 -18.72
N HIS A 218 -7.54 -11.04 -18.57
CA HIS A 218 -7.08 -9.78 -19.18
C HIS A 218 -5.74 -9.96 -19.90
N PHE A 219 -5.71 -10.90 -20.86
CA PHE A 219 -4.48 -11.23 -21.57
C PHE A 219 -3.90 -10.04 -22.34
N SER A 220 -2.65 -9.68 -22.02
CA SER A 220 -1.85 -8.69 -22.73
C SER A 220 -0.37 -9.05 -22.61
N VAL A 221 0.41 -8.87 -23.69
CA VAL A 221 1.86 -9.12 -23.68
C VAL A 221 2.55 -8.22 -22.65
N VAL A 222 2.12 -6.96 -22.54
CA VAL A 222 2.68 -5.99 -21.58
C VAL A 222 2.35 -6.43 -20.15
N PHE A 223 1.10 -6.84 -19.91
CA PHE A 223 0.69 -7.40 -18.61
C PHE A 223 1.55 -8.60 -18.23
N LEU A 224 1.73 -9.57 -19.14
CA LEU A 224 2.50 -10.78 -18.87
C LEU A 224 3.97 -10.49 -18.54
N ILE A 225 4.60 -9.55 -19.24
CA ILE A 225 5.99 -9.15 -18.94
C ILE A 225 6.06 -8.55 -17.53
N LEU A 226 5.16 -7.63 -17.19
CA LEU A 226 5.15 -6.98 -15.88
C LEU A 226 4.81 -7.97 -14.75
N ALA A 227 3.85 -8.86 -14.97
CA ALA A 227 3.49 -9.92 -14.04
C ALA A 227 4.65 -10.91 -13.82
N ALA A 228 5.37 -11.28 -14.89
CA ALA A 228 6.57 -12.11 -14.80
C ALA A 228 7.69 -11.41 -14.03
N LEU A 229 7.91 -10.11 -14.27
CA LEU A 229 8.88 -9.32 -13.51
C LEU A 229 8.51 -9.24 -12.02
N ALA A 230 7.23 -9.04 -11.70
CA ALA A 230 6.74 -9.07 -10.32
C ALA A 230 6.99 -10.43 -9.66
N ALA A 231 6.65 -11.53 -10.35
CA ALA A 231 6.84 -12.89 -9.84
C ALA A 231 8.33 -13.23 -9.61
N VAL A 232 9.19 -12.90 -10.57
CA VAL A 232 10.65 -13.10 -10.45
C VAL A 232 11.22 -12.26 -9.32
N ALA A 233 10.81 -10.99 -9.19
CA ALA A 233 11.25 -10.12 -8.11
C ALA A 233 10.81 -10.66 -6.73
N LEU A 234 9.60 -11.21 -6.61
CA LEU A 234 9.08 -11.77 -5.35
C LEU A 234 9.88 -13.00 -4.94
N ILE A 235 10.11 -13.92 -5.87
CA ILE A 235 10.91 -15.13 -5.64
C ILE A 235 12.35 -14.76 -5.30
N ALA A 236 12.94 -13.81 -6.04
CA ALA A 236 14.30 -13.33 -5.78
C ALA A 236 14.40 -12.65 -4.39
N SER A 237 13.38 -11.90 -3.98
CA SER A 237 13.31 -11.31 -2.64
C SER A 237 13.30 -12.39 -1.55
N TRP A 238 12.48 -13.42 -1.73
CA TRP A 238 12.39 -14.53 -0.79
C TRP A 238 13.73 -15.28 -0.67
N VAL A 239 14.42 -15.53 -1.79
CA VAL A 239 15.77 -16.13 -1.80
C VAL A 239 16.80 -15.21 -1.16
N ALA A 240 16.73 -13.90 -1.39
CA ALA A 240 17.63 -12.93 -0.75
C ALA A 240 17.45 -12.92 0.78
N ASN A 241 16.22 -13.02 1.29
CA ASN A 241 15.94 -13.15 2.72
C ASN A 241 16.55 -14.44 3.32
N LEU A 242 16.43 -15.57 2.62
CA LEU A 242 17.06 -16.84 3.01
C LEU A 242 18.58 -16.69 3.15
N ARG A 243 19.21 -15.97 2.22
CA ARG A 243 20.66 -15.66 2.24
C ARG A 243 21.06 -14.57 3.23
N GLY A 244 20.11 -13.91 3.89
CA GLY A 244 20.37 -12.82 4.84
C GLY A 244 20.75 -11.49 4.19
N ALA A 245 20.51 -11.35 2.89
CA ALA A 245 20.72 -10.12 2.14
C ALA A 245 19.49 -9.20 2.27
N GLU A 246 19.26 -8.67 3.46
CA GLU A 246 18.03 -7.91 3.83
C GLU A 246 17.79 -6.69 2.94
N GLY A 247 18.84 -5.95 2.58
CA GLY A 247 18.71 -4.79 1.69
C GLY A 247 18.22 -5.17 0.29
N TRP A 248 18.75 -6.25 -0.26
CA TRP A 248 18.30 -6.78 -1.56
C TRP A 248 16.88 -7.36 -1.47
N SER A 249 16.56 -8.08 -0.38
CA SER A 249 15.21 -8.58 -0.16
C SER A 249 14.19 -7.43 -0.12
N PHE A 250 14.49 -6.34 0.59
CA PHE A 250 13.62 -5.17 0.64
C PHE A 250 13.45 -4.51 -0.73
N ALA A 251 14.56 -4.25 -1.45
CA ALA A 251 14.51 -3.66 -2.78
C ALA A 251 13.70 -4.50 -3.78
N LEU A 252 13.85 -5.83 -3.73
CA LEU A 252 13.10 -6.75 -4.58
C LEU A 252 11.63 -6.86 -4.19
N MET A 253 11.27 -6.71 -2.90
CA MET A 253 9.86 -6.58 -2.51
C MET A 253 9.25 -5.28 -3.03
N ALA A 254 9.97 -4.16 -2.92
CA ALA A 254 9.52 -2.88 -3.48
C ALA A 254 9.32 -2.98 -4.99
N ALA A 255 10.26 -3.62 -5.71
CA ALA A 255 10.13 -3.90 -7.13
C ALA A 255 8.93 -4.82 -7.45
N THR A 256 8.68 -5.85 -6.62
CA THR A 256 7.51 -6.74 -6.75
C THR A 256 6.23 -5.93 -6.72
N ILE A 257 6.04 -5.10 -5.69
CA ILE A 257 4.84 -4.28 -5.51
C ILE A 257 4.71 -3.30 -6.68
N ALA A 258 5.80 -2.63 -7.07
CA ALA A 258 5.79 -1.71 -8.19
C ALA A 258 5.36 -2.40 -9.50
N PHE A 259 5.98 -3.51 -9.88
CA PHE A 259 5.60 -4.24 -11.09
C PHE A 259 4.19 -4.82 -11.03
N ALA A 260 3.75 -5.31 -9.87
CA ALA A 260 2.39 -5.81 -9.69
C ALA A 260 1.37 -4.68 -9.93
N VAL A 261 1.56 -3.51 -9.32
CA VAL A 261 0.64 -2.38 -9.48
C VAL A 261 0.70 -1.84 -10.92
N ILE A 262 1.88 -1.67 -11.50
CA ILE A 262 2.03 -1.25 -12.91
C ILE A 262 1.33 -2.24 -13.85
N SER A 263 1.36 -3.55 -13.55
CA SER A 263 0.63 -4.56 -14.35
C SER A 263 -0.89 -4.36 -14.30
N LEU A 264 -1.46 -3.96 -13.16
CA LEU A 264 -2.89 -3.65 -13.05
C LEU A 264 -3.24 -2.43 -13.90
N PHE A 265 -2.45 -1.36 -13.83
CA PHE A 265 -2.66 -0.18 -14.68
C PHE A 265 -2.47 -0.48 -16.17
N ALA A 266 -1.53 -1.37 -16.52
CA ALA A 266 -1.35 -1.83 -17.90
C ALA A 266 -2.55 -2.67 -18.38
N ALA A 267 -3.21 -3.43 -17.49
CA ALA A 267 -4.44 -4.16 -17.79
C ALA A 267 -5.65 -3.23 -17.92
N LEU A 268 -5.65 -2.08 -17.22
CA LEU A 268 -6.70 -1.08 -17.34
C LEU A 268 -6.61 -0.31 -18.65
N PHE A 269 -5.40 0.03 -19.11
CA PHE A 269 -5.21 0.87 -20.30
C PHE A 269 -5.98 0.35 -21.54
N PRO A 270 -6.76 1.18 -22.26
CA PRO A 270 -6.92 2.64 -22.11
C PRO A 270 -8.08 3.07 -21.20
N ASN A 271 -8.72 2.13 -20.50
CA ASN A 271 -9.75 2.39 -19.50
C ASN A 271 -9.12 2.89 -18.19
N VAL A 272 -9.92 3.62 -17.41
CA VAL A 272 -9.61 3.96 -16.01
C VAL A 272 -10.57 3.25 -15.06
N MET A 273 -11.82 3.01 -15.50
CA MET A 273 -12.82 2.24 -14.77
C MET A 273 -13.70 1.47 -15.78
N PRO A 274 -13.32 0.24 -16.14
CA PRO A 274 -14.09 -0.61 -17.03
C PRO A 274 -15.47 -0.94 -16.47
N SER A 275 -16.48 -0.93 -17.34
CA SER A 275 -17.85 -1.33 -17.00
C SER A 275 -18.14 -2.76 -17.45
N SER A 276 -18.83 -3.53 -16.61
CA SER A 276 -19.33 -4.88 -16.92
C SER A 276 -20.72 -5.06 -16.28
N PRO A 277 -21.74 -5.55 -17.03
CA PRO A 277 -21.68 -6.18 -18.36
C PRO A 277 -21.84 -5.22 -19.54
N ASN A 278 -21.85 -3.89 -19.31
CA ASN A 278 -22.13 -2.86 -20.32
C ASN A 278 -20.86 -2.03 -20.63
N PRO A 279 -19.95 -2.48 -21.51
CA PRO A 279 -18.69 -1.82 -21.78
C PRO A 279 -18.80 -0.38 -22.27
N GLU A 280 -19.92 -0.01 -22.90
CA GLU A 280 -20.21 1.34 -23.38
C GLU A 280 -20.25 2.39 -22.27
N ASN A 281 -20.52 1.97 -21.03
CA ASN A 281 -20.53 2.84 -19.85
C ASN A 281 -19.14 2.99 -19.19
N SER A 282 -18.09 2.43 -19.79
CA SER A 282 -16.74 2.48 -19.23
C SER A 282 -16.18 3.90 -19.20
N LEU A 283 -15.46 4.22 -18.12
CA LEU A 283 -14.62 5.41 -18.08
C LEU A 283 -13.26 5.08 -18.71
N THR A 284 -12.90 5.89 -19.70
CA THR A 284 -11.66 5.83 -20.46
C THR A 284 -10.80 7.04 -20.16
N ILE A 285 -9.50 6.97 -20.49
CA ILE A 285 -8.61 8.14 -20.37
C ILE A 285 -9.18 9.33 -21.16
N ALA A 286 -9.82 9.09 -22.31
CA ALA A 286 -10.31 10.15 -23.19
C ALA A 286 -11.60 10.83 -22.69
N ASN A 287 -12.54 10.08 -22.10
CA ASN A 287 -13.82 10.64 -21.63
C ASN A 287 -13.78 11.12 -20.17
N ALA A 288 -12.82 10.65 -19.37
CA ALA A 288 -12.71 10.99 -17.96
C ALA A 288 -11.69 12.12 -17.68
N SER A 289 -10.83 12.49 -18.64
CA SER A 289 -9.78 13.48 -18.42
C SER A 289 -10.27 14.92 -18.38
N SER A 290 -9.62 15.73 -17.55
CA SER A 290 -9.77 17.18 -17.53
C SER A 290 -9.35 17.85 -18.84
N THR A 291 -9.71 19.13 -18.99
CA THR A 291 -9.33 19.93 -20.17
C THR A 291 -7.80 20.04 -20.32
N THR A 292 -7.34 20.19 -21.57
CA THR A 292 -5.91 20.38 -21.88
C THR A 292 -5.27 21.53 -21.10
N ALA A 293 -6.01 22.62 -20.86
CA ALA A 293 -5.52 23.76 -20.10
C ALA A 293 -5.23 23.37 -18.64
N THR A 294 -6.17 22.67 -17.98
CA THR A 294 -5.99 22.16 -16.61
C THR A 294 -4.80 21.21 -16.54
N LEU A 295 -4.74 20.22 -17.43
CA LEU A 295 -3.64 19.25 -17.46
C LEU A 295 -2.28 19.91 -17.68
N THR A 296 -2.21 20.93 -18.54
CA THR A 296 -0.97 21.68 -18.81
C THR A 296 -0.46 22.39 -17.56
N VAL A 297 -1.34 23.10 -16.84
CA VAL A 297 -0.96 23.80 -15.60
C VAL A 297 -0.47 22.81 -14.56
N MET A 298 -1.24 21.74 -14.33
CA MET A 298 -0.86 20.70 -13.37
C MET A 298 0.47 20.04 -13.75
N THR A 299 0.75 19.81 -15.03
CA THR A 299 2.02 19.22 -15.48
C THR A 299 3.22 20.09 -15.10
N TRP A 300 3.11 21.41 -15.25
CA TRP A 300 4.17 22.32 -14.79
C TRP A 300 4.37 22.29 -13.28
N VAL A 301 3.28 22.26 -12.52
CA VAL A 301 3.33 22.11 -11.06
C VAL A 301 4.03 20.78 -10.69
N ALA A 302 3.60 19.66 -11.28
CA ALA A 302 4.20 18.36 -11.03
C ALA A 302 5.69 18.31 -11.41
N ALA A 303 6.08 18.91 -12.54
CA ALA A 303 7.46 18.95 -13.00
C ALA A 303 8.41 19.66 -12.01
N ILE A 304 7.91 20.63 -11.24
CA ILE A 304 8.68 21.37 -10.23
C ILE A 304 8.63 20.66 -8.87
N PHE A 305 7.43 20.36 -8.37
CA PHE A 305 7.27 19.88 -7.00
C PHE A 305 7.55 18.40 -6.83
N LEU A 306 7.27 17.55 -7.83
CA LEU A 306 7.49 16.10 -7.70
C LEU A 306 8.97 15.76 -7.48
N PRO A 307 9.94 16.33 -8.24
CA PRO A 307 11.36 16.12 -7.95
C PRO A 307 11.78 16.63 -6.57
N LEU A 308 11.25 17.78 -6.13
CA LEU A 308 11.56 18.35 -4.82
C LEU A 308 11.06 17.44 -3.68
N ILE A 309 9.84 16.91 -3.81
CA ILE A 309 9.26 15.96 -2.86
C ILE A 309 10.11 14.69 -2.80
N LEU A 310 10.52 14.13 -3.95
CA LEU A 310 11.37 12.95 -4.01
C LEU A 310 12.75 13.18 -3.39
N LEU A 311 13.36 14.36 -3.61
CA LEU A 311 14.64 14.73 -3.01
C LEU A 311 14.52 14.85 -1.48
N TYR A 312 13.48 15.55 -1.00
CA TYR A 312 13.22 15.69 0.43
C TYR A 312 12.94 14.34 1.09
N GLN A 313 12.11 13.51 0.47
CA GLN A 313 11.82 12.15 0.92
C GLN A 313 13.10 11.31 1.00
N GLY A 314 13.91 11.33 -0.06
CA GLY A 314 15.19 10.62 -0.12
C GLY A 314 16.15 11.08 0.97
N PHE A 315 16.21 12.38 1.23
CA PHE A 315 16.99 12.95 2.34
C PHE A 315 16.49 12.45 3.71
N THR A 316 15.17 12.46 3.95
CA THR A 316 14.58 11.95 5.20
C THR A 316 14.95 10.48 5.43
N TYR A 317 14.80 9.61 4.42
CA TYR A 317 15.23 8.21 4.53
C TYR A 317 16.74 8.07 4.77
N TRP A 318 17.56 8.92 4.15
CA TRP A 318 19.01 8.92 4.37
C TRP A 318 19.35 9.31 5.81
N VAL A 319 18.70 10.32 6.38
CA VAL A 319 18.89 10.76 7.78
C VAL A 319 18.53 9.62 8.73
N PHE A 320 17.39 8.98 8.54
CA PHE A 320 16.89 7.91 9.41
C PHE A 320 17.35 6.51 9.03
N ARG A 321 18.43 6.34 8.25
CA ARG A 321 18.86 5.03 7.72
C ARG A 321 19.34 4.02 8.78
N LYS A 322 19.77 4.48 9.96
CA LYS A 322 20.34 3.62 11.01
C LYS A 322 19.31 2.60 11.54
N ARG A 323 19.82 1.52 12.12
CA ARG A 323 18.99 0.48 12.76
C ARG A 323 18.52 0.96 14.13
N VAL A 324 17.31 0.55 14.48
CA VAL A 324 16.71 0.72 15.81
C VAL A 324 17.01 -0.55 16.63
N THR A 325 17.53 -0.36 17.83
CA THR A 325 17.85 -1.47 18.74
C THR A 325 17.08 -1.31 20.04
N ARG A 326 16.98 -2.38 20.84
CA ARG A 326 16.38 -2.28 22.18
C ARG A 326 17.11 -1.24 23.05
N ALA A 327 18.42 -1.10 22.92
CA ALA A 327 19.22 -0.13 23.66
C ALA A 327 18.96 1.34 23.26
N SER A 328 18.38 1.58 22.07
CA SER A 328 17.97 2.92 21.65
C SER A 328 16.61 3.37 22.21
N ILE A 329 15.88 2.49 22.91
CA ILE A 329 14.60 2.79 23.52
C ILE A 329 14.84 3.24 24.96
N PRO A 330 14.53 4.49 25.33
CA PRO A 330 14.62 4.93 26.72
C PRO A 330 13.71 4.10 27.61
N ASP A 331 14.22 3.74 28.79
CA ASP A 331 13.41 3.20 29.88
C ASP A 331 12.29 4.22 30.22
N GLU A 332 11.08 3.72 30.48
CA GLU A 332 10.00 4.60 30.92
C GLU A 332 10.41 5.24 32.26
N ALA A 333 10.37 6.58 32.32
CA ALA A 333 10.64 7.28 33.57
C ALA A 333 9.62 6.82 34.63
N PRO A 334 10.05 6.50 35.86
CA PRO A 334 9.12 6.10 36.91
C PRO A 334 8.08 7.22 37.13
N GLU A 335 6.81 6.84 37.31
CA GLU A 335 5.75 7.79 37.64
C GLU A 335 6.20 8.67 38.82
N PRO A 336 5.92 9.99 38.81
CA PRO A 336 6.09 10.79 40.01
C PRO A 336 5.22 10.15 41.09
N VAL A 337 5.87 9.67 42.15
CA VAL A 337 5.19 9.21 43.36
C VAL A 337 4.34 10.38 43.84
N ASN A 338 3.03 10.29 43.64
CA ASN A 338 2.08 11.26 44.18
C ASN A 338 2.27 11.27 45.71
N ALA A 339 2.85 12.36 46.22
CA ALA A 339 3.02 12.62 47.65
C ALA A 339 1.73 13.17 48.27
#